data_AF-A0A8S3Z6B7-F1
#
_entry.id   AF-A0A8S3Z6B7-F1
#
_cell.length_a   1.000
_cell.length_b   1.000
_cell.length_c   1.000
_cell.angle_alpha   90.00
_cell.angle_beta   90.00
_cell.angle_gamma   90.00
#
_symmetry.space_group_name_H-M   'P 1'
#
loop_
_entity.id
_entity.type
_entity.pdbx_description
1 polymer ?
#
loop_
_entity_poly.entity_id
_entity_poly.type
_entity_poly.pdbx_seq_one_letter_code
_entity_poly.pdbx_strand_id
1 'polypeptide(L)'
;MSSDEEDYMSDAFLQKCGDTRPGLISQNIKRKHEAEKAQKQANNKNTVLPKKKLEATHREAGLKSSISSDSKGFALLQKMGYKPGMGIGKHGTGRVEPVSIELKNNRSGLGRDTEKKKVKRQKAEERRKETFVDRLKERFTEKTTVRDLRTAQKACIQLDQQE
;
A
#
# COMPACT_ATOMS: atom_id res chain seq x y z
N MET A 1 2.52 33.65 -6.35
CA MET A 1 3.87 33.05 -6.35
C MET A 1 4.16 32.65 -4.92
N SER A 2 3.97 31.38 -4.58
CA SER A 2 4.26 30.87 -3.22
C SER A 2 5.72 30.45 -3.24
N SER A 3 6.55 31.21 -2.53
CA SER A 3 7.99 30.95 -2.43
C SER A 3 8.21 29.57 -1.80
N ASP A 4 9.17 28.83 -2.32
CA ASP A 4 9.71 27.60 -1.74
C ASP A 4 10.19 27.88 -0.29
N GLU A 5 9.31 27.68 0.69
CA GLU A 5 9.71 27.55 2.08
C GLU A 5 10.45 26.22 2.19
N GLU A 6 11.78 26.27 2.13
CA GLU A 6 12.65 25.13 2.42
C GLU A 6 12.17 24.49 3.73
N ASP A 7 11.59 23.29 3.64
CA ASP A 7 10.97 22.56 4.76
C ASP A 7 11.98 22.49 5.92
N TYR A 8 11.75 23.35 6.91
CA TYR A 8 12.63 23.57 8.06
C TYR A 8 12.78 22.32 8.92
N MET A 9 11.93 21.30 8.72
CA MET A 9 12.01 20.00 9.39
C MET A 9 12.54 18.88 8.48
N SER A 10 12.94 19.18 7.24
CA SER A 10 13.55 18.21 6.34
C SER A 10 15.03 17.97 6.68
N ASP A 11 15.48 16.74 6.45
CA ASP A 11 16.85 16.28 6.70
C ASP A 11 17.90 16.96 5.78
N ALA A 12 17.46 17.81 4.84
CA ALA A 12 18.30 18.55 3.91
C ALA A 12 19.22 19.55 4.63
N PHE A 13 18.78 20.15 5.74
CA PHE A 13 19.61 21.04 6.56
C PHE A 13 20.65 20.26 7.37
N LEU A 14 20.28 19.08 7.86
CA LEU A 14 21.18 18.21 8.62
C LEU A 14 22.25 17.57 7.73
N GLN A 15 21.95 17.30 6.45
CA GLN A 15 22.94 16.85 5.46
C GLN A 15 23.95 17.93 5.06
N LYS A 16 23.61 19.22 5.17
CA LYS A 16 24.54 20.35 4.94
C LYS A 16 25.56 20.49 6.08
N CYS A 17 25.18 20.07 7.30
CA CYS A 17 26.09 19.99 8.43
C CYS A 17 26.99 18.74 8.29
N GLY A 18 28.30 18.94 8.19
CA GLY A 18 29.25 17.83 8.22
C GLY A 18 29.11 17.02 9.51
N ASP A 19 29.14 15.69 9.42
CA ASP A 19 29.06 14.81 10.58
C ASP A 19 30.36 14.92 11.41
N THR A 20 30.42 15.90 12.32
CA THR A 20 31.57 16.16 13.20
C THR A 20 31.41 15.50 14.57
N ARG A 21 30.68 14.38 14.68
CA ARG A 21 30.55 13.65 15.95
C ARG A 21 31.90 13.01 16.31
N PRO A 22 32.64 13.54 17.30
CA PRO A 22 33.88 12.93 17.72
C PRO A 22 33.53 11.73 18.59
N GLY A 23 33.73 10.52 18.08
CA GLY A 23 33.66 9.30 18.89
C GLY A 23 32.87 8.12 18.35
N LEU A 24 32.26 8.18 17.17
CA LEU A 24 31.58 7.02 16.59
C LEU A 24 32.30 6.52 15.34
N ILE A 25 32.96 5.37 15.53
CA ILE A 25 33.44 4.45 14.48
C ILE A 25 34.69 4.95 13.74
N SER A 26 35.81 4.23 13.93
CA SER A 26 37.05 4.45 13.17
C SER A 26 36.78 4.45 11.65
N GLN A 27 37.45 5.33 10.89
CA GLN A 27 37.33 5.45 9.43
C GLN A 27 37.41 4.09 8.71
N ASN A 28 38.21 3.17 9.24
CA ASN A 28 38.36 1.81 8.70
C ASN A 28 37.08 0.98 8.84
N ILE A 29 36.37 1.11 9.96
CA ILE A 29 35.12 0.40 10.22
C ILE A 29 33.99 0.98 9.35
N LYS A 30 33.95 2.31 9.16
CA LYS A 30 32.99 2.96 8.24
C LYS A 30 33.17 2.44 6.80
N ARG A 31 34.40 2.46 6.28
CA ARG A 31 34.72 1.93 4.95
C ARG A 31 34.36 0.46 4.80
N LYS A 32 34.65 -0.36 5.82
CA LYS A 32 34.31 -1.79 5.82
C LYS A 32 32.80 -2.01 5.76
N HIS A 33 32.02 -1.25 6.55
CA HIS A 33 30.57 -1.33 6.55
C HIS A 33 29.96 -0.87 5.21
N GLU A 34 30.48 0.22 4.61
CA GLU A 34 30.06 0.68 3.29
C GLU A 34 30.37 -0.35 2.20
N ALA A 35 31.57 -0.95 2.22
CA ALA A 35 31.96 -2.02 1.31
C ALA A 35 31.07 -3.27 1.49
N GLU A 36 30.78 -3.67 2.73
CA GLU A 36 29.88 -4.78 3.02
C GLU A 36 28.44 -4.49 2.56
N LYS A 37 27.95 -3.25 2.74
CA LYS A 37 26.64 -2.81 2.24
C LYS A 37 26.60 -2.84 0.72
N ALA A 38 27.64 -2.34 0.04
CA ALA A 38 27.74 -2.39 -1.42
C ALA A 38 27.80 -3.84 -1.93
N GLN A 39 28.55 -4.71 -1.27
CA GLN A 39 28.63 -6.14 -1.58
C GLN A 39 27.27 -6.84 -1.38
N LYS A 40 26.57 -6.58 -0.27
CA LYS A 40 25.21 -7.08 -0.02
C LYS A 40 24.23 -6.58 -1.09
N GLN A 41 24.30 -5.32 -1.48
CA GLN A 41 23.47 -4.76 -2.55
C GLN A 41 23.77 -5.43 -3.91
N ALA A 42 25.05 -5.66 -4.23
CA ALA A 42 25.45 -6.36 -5.45
C ALA A 42 24.97 -7.82 -5.45
N ASN A 43 25.15 -8.54 -4.34
CA ASN A 43 24.66 -9.92 -4.19
C ASN A 43 23.14 -10.01 -4.33
N ASN A 44 22.40 -9.07 -3.73
CA ASN A 44 20.94 -9.00 -3.87
C ASN A 44 20.50 -8.76 -5.32
N LYS A 45 21.23 -7.92 -6.08
CA LYS A 45 20.96 -7.70 -7.52
C LYS A 45 21.29 -8.92 -8.37
N ASN A 46 22.32 -9.68 -8.00
CA ASN A 46 22.77 -10.87 -8.72
C ASN A 46 22.03 -12.15 -8.32
N THR A 47 20.99 -12.04 -7.48
CA THR A 47 20.19 -13.19 -7.06
C THR A 47 19.21 -13.58 -8.16
N VAL A 48 19.20 -14.87 -8.54
CA VAL A 48 18.23 -15.39 -9.52
C VAL A 48 16.83 -15.28 -8.96
N LEU A 49 15.92 -14.64 -9.72
CA LEU A 49 14.53 -14.54 -9.31
C LEU A 49 13.90 -15.94 -9.25
N PRO A 50 13.05 -16.22 -8.26
CA PRO A 50 12.33 -17.48 -8.20
C PRO A 50 11.44 -17.64 -9.44
N LYS A 51 11.38 -18.86 -10.00
CA LYS A 51 10.62 -19.18 -11.23
C LYS A 51 9.19 -18.63 -11.21
N LYS A 52 8.51 -18.75 -10.07
CA LYS A 52 7.14 -18.23 -9.87
C LYS A 52 7.00 -16.72 -10.16
N LYS A 53 8.01 -15.92 -9.80
CA LYS A 53 8.01 -14.47 -10.09
C LYS A 53 8.27 -14.24 -11.58
N LEU A 54 9.23 -14.95 -12.17
CA LEU A 54 9.53 -14.85 -13.60
C LEU A 54 8.32 -15.22 -14.46
N GLU A 55 7.64 -16.32 -14.16
CA GLU A 55 6.42 -16.74 -14.86
C GLU A 55 5.32 -15.69 -14.75
N ALA A 56 5.14 -15.09 -13.55
CA ALA A 56 4.17 -14.02 -13.35
C ALA A 56 4.50 -12.78 -14.20
N THR A 57 5.76 -12.36 -14.23
CA THR A 57 6.19 -11.20 -15.03
C THR A 57 6.05 -11.46 -16.53
N HIS A 58 6.43 -12.65 -17.00
CA HIS A 58 6.27 -13.03 -18.40
C HIS A 58 4.80 -13.07 -18.82
N ARG A 59 3.93 -13.63 -17.97
CA ARG A 59 2.48 -13.65 -18.22
C ARG A 59 1.89 -12.26 -18.26
N GLU A 60 2.25 -11.39 -17.32
CA GLU A 60 1.77 -10.01 -17.30
C GLU A 60 2.26 -9.20 -18.49
N ALA A 61 3.52 -9.40 -18.91
CA ALA A 61 4.05 -8.79 -20.11
C ALA A 61 3.29 -9.25 -21.36
N GLY A 62 3.09 -10.58 -21.50
CA GLY A 62 2.37 -11.16 -22.63
C GLY A 62 0.89 -10.78 -22.71
N LEU A 63 0.22 -10.57 -21.57
CA LEU A 63 -1.17 -10.08 -21.53
C LEU A 63 -1.28 -8.59 -21.87
N LYS A 64 -0.24 -7.79 -21.60
CA LYS A 64 -0.23 -6.34 -21.88
C LYS A 64 0.16 -6.02 -23.33
N SER A 65 1.00 -6.84 -23.94
CA SER A 65 1.47 -6.62 -25.31
C SER A 65 0.55 -7.31 -26.33
N SER A 66 0.09 -6.58 -27.34
CA SER A 66 -0.44 -7.19 -28.56
C SER A 66 0.68 -7.90 -29.33
N ILE A 67 0.33 -8.88 -30.17
CA ILE A 67 1.30 -9.58 -31.04
C ILE A 67 1.94 -8.55 -31.98
N SER A 68 3.28 -8.55 -32.08
CA SER A 68 4.01 -7.65 -32.99
C SER A 68 3.82 -8.06 -34.46
N SER A 69 3.92 -7.08 -35.36
CA SER A 69 3.87 -7.31 -36.82
C SER A 69 4.97 -8.26 -37.31
N ASP A 70 6.12 -8.23 -36.63
CA ASP A 70 7.31 -9.01 -36.98
C ASP A 70 7.16 -10.49 -36.59
N SER A 71 6.15 -10.81 -35.78
CA SER A 71 5.83 -12.19 -35.43
C SER A 71 5.35 -12.94 -36.67
N LYS A 72 5.96 -14.11 -36.95
CA LYS A 72 5.53 -15.03 -38.02
C LYS A 72 4.04 -15.39 -37.90
N GLY A 73 3.52 -15.48 -36.68
CA GLY A 73 2.10 -15.75 -36.43
C GLY A 73 1.19 -14.61 -36.87
N PHE A 74 1.59 -13.36 -36.66
CA PHE A 74 0.84 -12.19 -37.13
C PHE A 74 0.82 -12.14 -38.66
N ALA A 75 1.98 -12.37 -39.30
CA ALA A 75 2.06 -12.41 -40.76
C ALA A 75 1.15 -13.50 -41.36
N LEU A 76 1.05 -14.67 -40.72
CA LEU A 76 0.13 -15.72 -41.15
C LEU A 76 -1.34 -15.30 -40.99
N LEU A 77 -1.71 -14.75 -39.82
CA LEU A 77 -3.05 -14.24 -39.58
C LEU A 77 -3.45 -13.18 -40.62
N GLN A 78 -2.56 -12.25 -40.90
CA GLN A 78 -2.78 -11.19 -41.89
C GLN A 78 -3.01 -11.77 -43.29
N LYS A 79 -2.25 -12.79 -43.70
CA LYS A 79 -2.48 -13.50 -44.97
C LYS A 79 -3.84 -14.22 -45.03
N MET A 80 -4.37 -14.63 -43.88
CA MET A 80 -5.72 -15.21 -43.76
C MET A 80 -6.83 -14.14 -43.66
N GLY A 81 -6.49 -12.86 -43.81
CA GLY A 81 -7.45 -11.75 -43.79
C GLY A 81 -7.70 -11.13 -42.42
N TYR A 82 -6.92 -11.50 -41.39
CA TYR A 82 -6.98 -10.85 -40.08
C TYR A 82 -6.49 -9.39 -40.17
N LYS A 83 -7.21 -8.49 -39.50
CA LYS A 83 -6.81 -7.09 -39.32
C LYS A 83 -6.63 -6.81 -37.82
N PRO A 84 -5.62 -6.02 -37.42
CA PRO A 84 -5.40 -5.73 -36.01
C PRO A 84 -6.64 -5.07 -35.40
N GLY A 85 -7.07 -5.57 -34.24
CA GLY A 85 -8.28 -5.11 -33.55
C GLY A 85 -9.60 -5.76 -34.01
N MET A 86 -9.58 -6.62 -35.03
CA MET A 86 -10.77 -7.35 -35.48
C MET A 86 -10.98 -8.62 -34.66
N GLY A 87 -12.22 -8.92 -34.29
CA GLY A 87 -12.58 -10.22 -33.73
C GLY A 87 -12.48 -11.32 -34.79
N ILE A 88 -12.14 -12.54 -34.39
CA ILE A 88 -12.06 -13.68 -35.30
C ILE A 88 -13.47 -14.25 -35.56
N GLY A 89 -13.72 -14.80 -36.76
CA GLY A 89 -14.95 -15.48 -37.14
C GLY A 89 -15.66 -14.83 -38.34
N LYS A 90 -16.66 -15.51 -38.92
CA LYS A 90 -17.36 -15.10 -40.16
C LYS A 90 -17.89 -13.66 -40.11
N HIS A 91 -18.36 -13.23 -38.95
CA HIS A 91 -18.94 -11.91 -38.71
C HIS A 91 -18.05 -11.03 -37.82
N GLY A 92 -16.81 -11.47 -37.51
CA GLY A 92 -15.92 -10.74 -36.60
C GLY A 92 -16.40 -10.65 -35.15
N THR A 93 -17.32 -11.52 -34.73
CA THR A 93 -17.94 -11.52 -33.39
C THR A 93 -17.07 -12.19 -32.31
N GLY A 94 -15.92 -12.74 -32.68
CA GLY A 94 -14.97 -13.31 -31.72
C GLY A 94 -14.41 -12.25 -30.78
N ARG A 95 -13.96 -12.68 -29.60
CA ARG A 95 -13.32 -11.79 -28.62
C ARG A 95 -12.03 -11.20 -29.19
N VAL A 96 -11.87 -9.90 -29.02
CA VAL A 96 -10.64 -9.17 -29.39
C VAL A 96 -9.59 -9.29 -28.28
N GLU A 97 -10.02 -9.32 -27.03
CA GLU A 97 -9.15 -9.42 -25.87
C GLU A 97 -9.00 -10.87 -25.36
N PRO A 98 -7.81 -11.23 -24.85
CA PRO A 98 -7.59 -12.54 -24.26
C PRO A 98 -8.42 -12.73 -22.98
N VAL A 99 -8.79 -13.98 -22.69
CA VAL A 99 -9.56 -14.30 -21.49
C VAL A 99 -8.72 -14.09 -20.24
N SER A 100 -9.24 -13.34 -19.27
CA SER A 100 -8.58 -13.10 -17.99
C SER A 100 -8.43 -14.39 -17.18
N ILE A 101 -7.24 -14.62 -16.63
CA ILE A 101 -6.91 -15.82 -15.83
C ILE A 101 -6.66 -15.41 -14.37
N GLU A 102 -7.43 -15.99 -13.45
CA GLU A 102 -7.21 -15.87 -12.01
C GLU A 102 -6.36 -17.03 -11.50
N LEU A 103 -5.08 -16.76 -11.22
CA LEU A 103 -4.17 -17.77 -10.67
C LEU A 103 -4.28 -17.85 -9.16
N LYS A 104 -4.72 -19.00 -8.66
CA LYS A 104 -4.76 -19.27 -7.23
C LYS A 104 -3.37 -19.64 -6.72
N ASN A 105 -2.74 -18.70 -6.03
CA ASN A 105 -1.41 -18.90 -5.45
C ASN A 105 -1.41 -19.54 -4.06
N ASN A 106 -2.59 -19.80 -3.49
CA ASN A 106 -2.78 -20.29 -2.13
C ASN A 106 -3.17 -21.77 -2.11
N ARG A 107 -2.79 -22.46 -1.03
CA ARG A 107 -3.19 -23.85 -0.75
C ARG A 107 -4.56 -23.98 -0.06
N SER A 108 -5.33 -22.89 0.02
CA SER A 108 -6.67 -22.91 0.62
C SER A 108 -7.67 -23.68 -0.25
N GLY A 109 -8.81 -24.08 0.31
CA GLY A 109 -9.95 -24.60 -0.47
C GLY A 109 -10.53 -23.53 -1.41
N LEU A 110 -11.17 -23.95 -2.51
CA LEU A 110 -11.93 -23.02 -3.36
C LEU A 110 -13.08 -22.41 -2.54
N GLY A 111 -13.40 -21.13 -2.77
CA GLY A 111 -14.42 -20.41 -1.99
C GLY A 111 -14.02 -19.97 -0.57
N ARG A 112 -12.83 -20.31 -0.06
CA ARG A 112 -12.41 -19.85 1.28
C ARG A 112 -12.14 -18.35 1.35
N ASP A 113 -11.65 -17.77 0.27
CA ASP A 113 -11.25 -16.36 0.25
C ASP A 113 -12.46 -15.41 0.21
N THR A 114 -13.57 -15.84 -0.40
CA THR A 114 -14.84 -15.11 -0.38
C THR A 114 -15.42 -15.05 1.02
N GLU A 115 -15.42 -16.18 1.75
CA GLU A 115 -15.87 -16.23 3.14
C GLU A 115 -15.00 -15.39 4.07
N LYS A 116 -13.67 -15.46 3.94
CA LYS A 116 -12.76 -14.59 4.70
C LYS A 116 -13.03 -13.10 4.42
N LYS A 117 -13.34 -12.73 3.19
CA LYS A 117 -13.66 -11.34 2.82
C LYS A 117 -14.98 -10.88 3.45
N LYS A 118 -16.00 -11.75 3.50
CA LYS A 118 -17.28 -11.47 4.19
C LYS A 118 -17.05 -11.25 5.69
N VAL A 119 -16.35 -12.16 6.36
CA VAL A 119 -16.05 -12.05 7.79
C VAL A 119 -15.25 -10.79 8.10
N LYS A 120 -14.25 -10.46 7.27
CA LYS A 120 -13.49 -9.20 7.43
C LYS A 120 -14.38 -7.96 7.29
N ARG A 121 -15.31 -7.96 6.35
CA ARG A 121 -16.24 -6.85 6.14
C ARG A 121 -17.18 -6.68 7.34
N GLN A 122 -17.73 -7.78 7.85
CA GLN A 122 -18.58 -7.77 9.04
C GLN A 122 -17.85 -7.23 10.27
N LYS A 123 -16.66 -7.75 10.56
CA LYS A 123 -15.82 -7.25 11.68
C LYS A 123 -15.46 -5.76 11.53
N ALA A 124 -15.19 -5.31 10.30
CA ALA A 124 -14.91 -3.89 10.07
C ALA A 124 -16.14 -3.01 10.34
N GLU A 125 -17.34 -3.50 10.05
CA GLU A 125 -18.59 -2.82 10.34
C GLU A 125 -18.92 -2.82 11.84
N GLU A 126 -18.73 -3.94 12.53
CA GLU A 126 -18.86 -4.05 13.99
C GLU A 126 -17.94 -3.06 14.70
N ARG A 127 -16.65 -3.02 14.33
CA ARG A 127 -15.70 -2.04 14.89
C ARG A 127 -16.13 -0.59 14.65
N ARG A 128 -16.76 -0.29 13.51
CA ARG A 128 -17.32 1.05 13.25
C ARG A 128 -18.51 1.37 14.17
N LYS A 129 -19.35 0.38 14.47
CA LYS A 129 -20.47 0.54 15.41
C LYS A 129 -19.97 0.72 16.84
N GLU A 130 -19.01 -0.09 17.27
CA GLU A 130 -18.37 0.02 18.60
C GLU A 130 -17.76 1.41 18.80
N THR A 131 -16.90 1.85 17.87
CA THR A 131 -16.28 3.19 17.95
C THR A 131 -17.29 4.33 17.93
N PHE A 132 -18.44 4.16 17.29
CA PHE A 132 -19.54 5.14 17.35
C PHE A 132 -20.21 5.17 18.73
N VAL A 133 -20.50 4.00 19.31
CA VAL A 133 -21.09 3.89 20.65
C VAL A 133 -20.14 4.46 21.71
N ASP A 134 -18.84 4.17 21.62
CA ASP A 134 -17.85 4.69 22.56
C ASP A 134 -17.76 6.22 22.49
N ARG A 135 -17.78 6.79 21.28
CA ARG A 135 -17.82 8.25 21.09
C ARG A 135 -19.09 8.88 21.68
N LEU A 136 -20.23 8.20 21.61
CA LEU A 136 -21.46 8.67 22.25
C LEU A 136 -21.32 8.62 23.79
N LYS A 137 -20.83 7.50 24.34
CA LYS A 137 -20.61 7.36 25.79
C LYS A 137 -19.69 8.45 26.33
N GLU A 138 -18.58 8.71 25.65
CA GLU A 138 -17.62 9.76 26.01
C GLU A 138 -18.29 11.14 26.09
N ARG A 139 -19.12 11.50 25.10
CA ARG A 139 -19.90 12.75 25.14
C ARG A 139 -20.89 12.82 26.29
N PHE A 140 -21.50 11.70 26.68
CA PHE A 140 -22.43 11.68 27.81
C PHE A 140 -21.67 11.83 29.13
N THR A 141 -20.53 11.13 29.30
CA THR A 141 -19.69 11.23 30.49
C THR A 141 -19.10 12.63 30.66
N GLU A 142 -18.68 13.28 29.58
CA GLU A 142 -18.22 14.68 29.62
C GLU A 142 -19.35 15.62 30.08
N LYS A 143 -20.57 15.41 29.61
CA LYS A 143 -21.71 16.24 30.03
C LYS A 143 -22.07 16.04 31.49
N THR A 144 -21.96 14.82 32.02
CA THR A 144 -22.20 14.56 33.45
C THR A 144 -21.10 15.17 34.31
N THR A 145 -19.82 14.97 33.96
CA THR A 145 -18.71 15.53 34.73
C THR A 145 -18.77 17.07 34.78
N VAL A 146 -19.13 17.73 33.67
CA VAL A 146 -19.31 19.19 33.66
C VAL A 146 -20.47 19.64 34.55
N ARG A 147 -21.57 18.88 34.61
CA ARG A 147 -22.69 19.19 35.52
C ARG A 147 -22.27 19.02 36.97
N ASP A 148 -21.60 17.93 37.29
CA ASP A 148 -21.14 17.60 38.64
C ASP A 148 -20.11 18.62 39.14
N LEU A 149 -19.22 19.09 38.26
CA LEU A 149 -18.30 20.19 38.57
C LEU A 149 -19.06 21.49 38.89
N ARG A 150 -20.08 21.85 38.11
CA ARG A 150 -20.87 23.07 38.36
C ARG A 150 -21.68 22.99 39.64
N THR A 151 -22.25 21.83 39.97
CA THR A 151 -22.99 21.64 41.23
C THR A 151 -22.04 21.70 42.41
N ALA A 152 -20.86 21.05 42.34
CA ALA A 152 -19.83 21.15 43.37
C ALA A 152 -19.37 22.60 43.57
N GLN A 153 -19.07 23.32 42.49
CA GLN A 153 -18.68 24.74 42.55
C GLN A 153 -19.75 25.61 43.24
N LYS A 154 -21.02 25.43 42.90
CA LYS A 154 -22.13 26.16 43.54
C LYS A 154 -22.25 25.84 45.03
N ALA A 155 -22.10 24.57 45.40
CA ALA A 155 -22.15 24.17 46.80
C ALA A 155 -21.02 24.79 47.61
N CYS A 156 -19.79 24.81 47.08
CA CYS A 156 -18.66 25.51 47.72
C CYS A 156 -18.94 27.00 47.91
N ILE A 157 -19.41 27.70 46.87
CA ILE A 157 -19.74 29.13 46.96
C ILE A 157 -20.82 29.40 48.02
N GLN A 158 -21.83 28.54 48.13
CA GLN A 158 -22.89 28.68 49.14
C GLN A 158 -22.36 28.50 50.57
N LEU A 159 -21.44 27.55 50.78
CA LEU A 159 -20.82 27.33 52.08
C LEU A 159 -19.93 28.54 52.46
N ASP A 160 -19.14 29.06 51.52
CA ASP A 160 -18.28 30.23 51.74
C ASP A 160 -19.08 31.52 52.05
N GLN A 161 -20.35 31.61 51.62
CA GLN A 161 -21.23 32.75 51.91
C GLN A 161 -21.91 32.66 53.29
N GLN A 162 -21.85 31.50 53.96
CA GLN A 162 -22.46 31.27 55.27
C GLN A 162 -21.48 31.42 56.44
N GLU A 163 -20.18 31.56 56.16
CA GLU A 163 -19.14 32.00 57.11
C GLU A 163 -18.97 33.53 57.08
#